data_AF-A0A1F9QG82-F1
#
_entry.id   AF-A0A1F9QG82-F1
#
_cell.length_a   1.000
_cell.length_b   1.000
_cell.length_c   1.000
_cell.angle_alpha   90.00
_cell.angle_beta   90.00
_cell.angle_gamma   90.00
#
_symmetry.space_group_name_H-M   'P 1'
#
loop_
_entity.id
_entity.type
_entity.pdbx_description
1 polymer ?
#
loop_
_entity_poly.entity_id
_entity_poly.type
_entity_poly.pdbx_seq_one_letter_code
_entity_poly.pdbx_strand_id
1 'polypeptide(L)'
;MKKFLSVFALALFSAVAAVDASNYPPDYTYQTVRVVAKGPAVIATVNSGIMSKLVIGYKGKGILGGRDRIQAVVRITSVEYYSGYHKTVERVIDLPREWNGTGYMTAGLSYYDFIPQGFAGAFSSIEVAFFSGPQWDSNYSANYTASMDEFFKSPVQFTYKHGGGPDIEIPCWDFIVAQMRK
;
A
#
# COMPACT_ATOMS: atom_id res chain seq x y z
N MET A 1 23.81 -15.55 49.68
CA MET A 1 23.79 -15.86 48.24
C MET A 1 22.34 -15.88 47.74
N LYS A 2 21.75 -14.73 47.36
CA LYS A 2 20.34 -14.64 46.90
C LYS A 2 20.12 -13.65 45.73
N LYS A 3 21.19 -13.25 45.03
CA LYS A 3 21.13 -12.28 43.91
C LYS A 3 21.41 -12.87 42.53
N PHE A 4 21.59 -14.18 42.42
CA PHE A 4 21.91 -14.86 41.15
C PHE A 4 20.69 -15.45 40.43
N LEU A 5 19.53 -15.60 41.09
CA LEU A 5 18.33 -16.20 40.48
C LEU A 5 17.48 -15.20 39.67
N SER A 6 17.56 -13.90 39.96
CA SER A 6 16.75 -12.88 39.28
C SER A 6 17.28 -12.49 37.89
N VAL A 7 18.57 -12.69 37.61
CA VAL A 7 19.18 -12.39 36.31
C VAL A 7 18.87 -13.50 35.28
N PHE A 8 18.68 -14.74 35.73
CA PHE A 8 18.33 -15.87 34.86
C PHE A 8 16.87 -15.79 34.37
N ALA A 9 15.96 -15.30 35.21
CA ALA A 9 14.56 -15.11 34.84
C ALA A 9 14.36 -13.99 33.81
N LEU A 10 15.14 -12.90 33.88
CA LEU A 10 15.05 -11.80 32.91
C LEU A 10 15.63 -12.22 31.54
N ALA A 11 16.67 -13.07 31.53
CA ALA A 11 17.26 -13.62 30.31
C ALA A 11 16.32 -14.61 29.59
N LEU A 12 15.48 -15.33 30.34
CA LEU A 12 14.50 -16.27 29.80
C LEU A 12 13.31 -15.57 29.12
N PHE A 13 12.97 -14.33 29.51
CA PHE A 13 11.93 -13.54 28.83
C PHE A 13 12.47 -12.67 27.68
N SER A 14 13.78 -12.37 27.65
CA SER A 14 14.40 -11.75 26.47
C SER A 14 14.70 -12.74 25.33
N ALA A 15 14.62 -14.05 25.62
CA ALA A 15 14.85 -15.12 24.64
C ALA A 15 13.57 -15.57 23.92
N VAL A 16 12.41 -14.94 24.17
CA VAL A 16 11.23 -15.05 23.30
C VAL A 16 11.37 -14.03 22.16
N ALA A 17 12.56 -13.97 21.56
CA ALA A 17 12.78 -13.29 20.31
C ALA A 17 12.12 -14.14 19.22
N ALA A 18 11.11 -13.56 18.56
CA ALA A 18 10.48 -14.09 17.37
C ALA A 18 10.04 -15.55 17.47
N VAL A 19 8.88 -15.78 18.08
CA VAL A 19 8.07 -16.94 17.67
C VAL A 19 7.63 -16.62 16.24
N ASP A 20 8.44 -17.02 15.25
CA ASP A 20 8.02 -17.11 13.86
C ASP A 20 6.68 -17.85 13.87
N ALA A 21 5.66 -17.23 13.27
CA ALA A 21 4.32 -17.79 13.21
C ALA A 21 4.40 -19.23 12.67
N SER A 22 4.22 -20.18 13.58
CA SER A 22 4.50 -21.59 13.36
C SER A 22 3.68 -22.15 12.18
N ASN A 23 4.36 -22.87 11.29
CA ASN A 23 3.83 -23.72 10.20
C ASN A 23 3.24 -23.07 8.94
N TYR A 24 3.28 -21.75 8.75
CA TYR A 24 2.94 -21.17 7.44
C TYR A 24 4.17 -21.07 6.52
N PRO A 25 4.03 -21.20 5.19
CA PRO A 25 5.16 -21.04 4.31
C PRO A 25 5.74 -19.62 4.43
N PRO A 26 7.04 -19.40 4.18
CA PRO A 26 7.71 -18.13 4.48
C PRO A 26 7.10 -16.90 3.78
N ASP A 27 6.41 -17.10 2.67
CA ASP A 27 5.70 -16.05 1.92
C ASP A 27 4.46 -15.50 2.64
N TYR A 28 3.95 -16.24 3.63
CA TYR A 28 2.77 -15.85 4.39
C TYR A 28 3.03 -14.65 5.30
N THR A 29 4.25 -14.53 5.81
CA THR A 29 4.68 -13.47 6.72
C THR A 29 5.51 -12.38 6.06
N TYR A 30 5.83 -12.50 4.77
CA TYR A 30 6.62 -11.51 4.05
C TYR A 30 5.71 -10.46 3.40
N GLN A 31 5.99 -9.19 3.64
CA GLN A 31 5.31 -8.10 2.94
C GLN A 31 6.12 -7.68 1.73
N THR A 32 5.53 -7.81 0.55
CA THR A 32 6.11 -7.31 -0.70
C THR A 32 5.37 -6.07 -1.16
N VAL A 33 6.11 -4.97 -1.21
CA VAL A 33 5.69 -3.69 -1.76
C VAL A 33 6.07 -3.61 -3.23
N ARG A 34 5.14 -3.20 -4.08
CA ARG A 34 5.40 -2.87 -5.49
C ARG A 34 4.84 -1.49 -5.79
N VAL A 35 5.64 -0.62 -6.40
CA VAL A 35 5.27 0.77 -6.66
C VAL A 35 5.26 1.03 -8.16
N VAL A 36 4.24 1.74 -8.62
CA VAL A 36 4.17 2.35 -9.95
C VAL A 36 4.01 3.86 -9.75
N ALA A 37 4.96 4.63 -10.27
CA ALA A 37 4.93 6.09 -10.20
C ALA A 37 4.69 6.68 -11.60
N LYS A 38 3.73 7.60 -11.72
CA LYS A 38 3.41 8.31 -12.96
C LYS A 38 3.29 9.80 -12.66
N GLY A 39 4.31 10.57 -13.05
CA GLY A 39 4.40 11.99 -12.68
C GLY A 39 4.35 12.18 -11.15
N PRO A 40 3.40 12.99 -10.62
CA PRO A 40 3.20 13.16 -9.18
C PRO A 40 2.42 12.01 -8.53
N ALA A 41 1.77 11.12 -9.28
CA ALA A 41 1.03 10.00 -8.70
C ALA A 41 1.97 8.85 -8.32
N VAL A 42 1.73 8.27 -7.15
CA VAL A 42 2.39 7.04 -6.66
C VAL A 42 1.29 6.05 -6.30
N ILE A 43 1.26 4.90 -6.95
CA ILE A 43 0.31 3.83 -6.65
C ILE A 43 1.15 2.64 -6.19
N ALA A 44 0.86 2.13 -5.01
CA ALA A 44 1.64 1.06 -4.41
C ALA A 44 0.74 -0.06 -3.89
N THR A 45 1.18 -1.29 -4.05
CA THR A 45 0.52 -2.48 -3.53
C THR A 45 1.41 -3.08 -2.46
N VAL A 46 0.82 -3.50 -1.33
CA VAL A 46 1.52 -4.21 -0.26
C VAL A 46 0.80 -5.53 -0.05
N ASN A 47 1.49 -6.63 -0.32
CA ASN A 47 0.88 -7.96 -0.28
C ASN A 47 1.71 -8.90 0.61
N SER A 48 1.02 -9.71 1.40
CA SER A 48 1.53 -10.92 2.06
C SER A 48 0.53 -12.05 1.84
N GLY A 49 0.78 -13.24 2.42
CA GLY A 49 -0.20 -14.33 2.38
C GLY A 49 -1.51 -14.04 3.12
N ILE A 50 -1.55 -13.04 4.01
CA ILE A 50 -2.76 -12.69 4.79
C ILE A 50 -3.31 -11.29 4.52
N MET A 51 -2.58 -10.45 3.77
CA MET A 51 -2.99 -9.08 3.52
C MET A 51 -2.78 -8.69 2.06
N SER A 52 -3.69 -7.85 1.57
CA SER A 52 -3.51 -7.13 0.32
C SER A 52 -4.01 -5.71 0.51
N LYS A 53 -3.10 -4.74 0.42
CA LYS A 53 -3.38 -3.32 0.64
C LYS A 53 -2.98 -2.49 -0.56
N LEU A 54 -3.74 -1.42 -0.78
CA LEU A 54 -3.49 -0.42 -1.80
C LEU A 54 -3.16 0.91 -1.14
N VAL A 55 -2.03 1.50 -1.53
CA VAL A 55 -1.62 2.83 -1.10
C VAL A 55 -1.65 3.76 -2.31
N ILE A 56 -2.37 4.87 -2.16
CA ILE A 56 -2.41 5.94 -3.15
C ILE A 56 -1.68 7.14 -2.56
N GLY A 57 -0.68 7.61 -3.28
CA GLY A 57 0.15 8.75 -2.91
C GLY A 57 0.18 9.81 -4.01
N TYR A 58 0.40 11.04 -3.59
CA TYR A 58 0.64 12.19 -4.46
C TYR A 58 1.84 12.98 -3.97
N LYS A 59 2.84 13.17 -4.81
CA LYS A 59 4.09 13.85 -4.47
C LYS A 59 3.86 15.31 -4.15
N GLY A 60 4.54 15.83 -3.13
CA GLY A 60 4.42 17.23 -2.71
C GLY A 60 4.84 18.24 -3.79
N LYS A 61 5.67 17.83 -4.76
CA LYS A 61 6.09 18.65 -5.91
C LYS A 61 5.07 18.72 -7.06
N GLY A 62 3.93 18.03 -6.96
CA GLY A 62 2.87 18.11 -7.95
C GLY A 62 2.12 19.44 -7.90
N ILE A 63 1.21 19.67 -8.86
CA ILE A 63 0.43 20.92 -8.95
C ILE A 63 -0.49 21.16 -7.74
N LEU A 64 -0.86 20.09 -7.02
CA LEU A 64 -1.62 20.16 -5.78
C LEU A 64 -0.72 20.25 -4.52
N GLY A 65 0.56 20.55 -4.70
CA GLY A 65 1.52 20.77 -3.61
C GLY A 65 1.13 21.93 -2.69
N GLY A 66 1.59 21.86 -1.44
CA GLY A 66 1.43 22.95 -0.45
C GLY A 66 0.05 23.08 0.20
N ARG A 67 -0.86 22.13 -0.01
CA ARG A 67 -2.14 21.98 0.71
C ARG A 67 -1.96 21.14 1.98
N ASP A 68 -2.92 21.19 2.90
CA ASP A 68 -2.89 20.34 4.11
C ASP A 68 -3.47 18.95 3.87
N ARG A 69 -4.41 18.85 2.93
CA ARG A 69 -5.01 17.61 2.45
C ARG A 69 -5.39 17.76 0.98
N ILE A 70 -5.46 16.64 0.28
CA ILE A 70 -6.07 16.56 -1.06
C ILE A 70 -7.05 15.37 -1.09
N GLN A 71 -7.79 15.22 -2.18
CA GLN A 71 -8.66 14.08 -2.40
C GLN A 71 -8.24 13.36 -3.68
N ALA A 72 -8.54 12.07 -3.77
CA ALA A 72 -8.35 11.29 -4.98
C ALA A 72 -9.66 10.59 -5.36
N VAL A 73 -9.97 10.62 -6.65
CA VAL A 73 -10.92 9.70 -7.26
C VAL A 73 -10.14 8.49 -7.70
N VAL A 74 -10.43 7.34 -7.11
CA VAL A 74 -9.77 6.05 -7.39
C VAL A 74 -10.78 5.12 -8.04
N ARG A 75 -10.44 4.66 -9.24
CA ARG A 75 -11.24 3.74 -10.02
C ARG A 75 -10.46 2.44 -10.24
N ILE A 76 -11.01 1.32 -9.77
CA ILE A 76 -10.40 0.01 -9.94
C ILE A 76 -11.27 -0.84 -10.83
N THR A 77 -10.68 -1.34 -11.91
CA THR A 77 -11.29 -2.35 -12.76
C THR A 77 -10.75 -3.71 -12.35
N SER A 78 -11.65 -4.68 -12.16
CA SER A 78 -11.34 -6.06 -11.82
C SER A 78 -11.94 -7.02 -12.84
N VAL A 79 -11.32 -8.19 -12.99
CA VAL A 79 -11.73 -9.26 -13.91
C VAL A 79 -12.10 -10.48 -13.10
N GLU A 80 -13.31 -10.99 -13.30
CA GLU A 80 -13.79 -12.20 -12.63
C GLU A 80 -13.08 -13.44 -13.19
N TYR A 81 -12.60 -14.32 -12.31
CA TYR A 81 -11.78 -15.47 -12.69
C TYR A 81 -12.50 -16.46 -13.61
N TYR A 82 -13.80 -16.65 -13.41
CA TYR A 82 -14.57 -17.72 -14.07
C TYR A 82 -15.22 -17.28 -15.38
N SER A 83 -15.68 -16.02 -15.45
CA SER A 83 -16.41 -15.51 -16.62
C SER A 83 -15.57 -14.58 -17.50
N GLY A 84 -14.45 -14.06 -17.00
CA GLY A 84 -13.70 -12.98 -17.64
C GLY A 84 -14.44 -11.63 -17.63
N TYR A 85 -15.58 -11.53 -16.94
CA TYR A 85 -16.36 -10.29 -16.87
C TYR A 85 -15.58 -9.19 -16.14
N HIS A 86 -15.57 -8.00 -16.74
CA HIS A 86 -14.92 -6.82 -16.17
C HIS A 86 -15.91 -6.00 -15.36
N LYS A 87 -15.49 -5.55 -14.18
CA LYS A 87 -16.29 -4.63 -13.35
C LYS A 87 -15.41 -3.53 -12.78
N THR A 88 -15.93 -2.32 -12.80
CA THR A 88 -15.24 -1.12 -12.34
C THR A 88 -15.95 -0.50 -11.15
N VAL A 89 -15.19 -0.20 -10.09
CA VAL A 89 -15.68 0.48 -8.88
C VAL A 89 -14.90 1.76 -8.68
N GLU A 90 -15.62 2.83 -8.35
CA GLU A 90 -15.05 4.16 -8.07
C GLU A 90 -15.31 4.57 -6.62
N ARG A 91 -14.30 5.20 -6.02
CA ARG A 91 -14.38 5.81 -4.69
C ARG A 91 -13.63 7.13 -4.68
N VAL A 92 -14.15 8.07 -3.90
CA VAL A 92 -13.41 9.28 -3.51
C VAL A 92 -12.81 9.05 -2.13
N ILE A 93 -11.53 9.34 -1.99
CA ILE A 93 -10.79 9.14 -0.76
C ILE A 93 -10.01 10.41 -0.39
N ASP A 94 -9.90 10.66 0.91
CA ASP A 94 -9.07 11.74 1.43
C ASP A 94 -7.61 11.27 1.56
N LEU A 95 -6.69 12.13 1.13
CA LEU A 95 -5.25 11.95 1.30
C LEU A 95 -4.74 13.02 2.26
N PRO A 96 -4.55 12.70 3.55
CA PRO A 96 -3.88 13.59 4.47
C PRO A 96 -2.41 13.78 4.05
N ARG A 97 -1.80 14.85 4.53
CA ARG A 97 -0.36 15.04 4.40
C ARG A 97 0.37 13.88 5.06
N GLU A 98 1.31 13.30 4.33
CA GLU A 98 2.19 12.24 4.81
C GLU A 98 3.12 12.81 5.90
N TRP A 99 3.41 12.02 6.94
CA TRP A 99 4.10 12.46 8.16
C TRP A 99 5.46 13.12 7.89
N ASN A 100 6.23 12.58 6.94
CA ASN A 100 7.53 13.11 6.55
C ASN A 100 7.44 14.29 5.56
N GLY A 101 6.25 14.81 5.28
CA GLY A 101 6.02 15.97 4.44
C GLY A 101 6.35 15.74 2.96
N THR A 102 6.48 14.48 2.52
CA THR A 102 6.88 14.16 1.13
C THR A 102 5.75 14.32 0.12
N GLY A 103 4.52 14.52 0.61
CA GLY A 103 3.32 14.69 -0.17
C GLY A 103 2.09 14.29 0.63
N TYR A 104 1.17 13.58 -0.01
CA TYR A 104 -0.06 13.10 0.57
C TYR A 104 -0.22 11.62 0.31
N MET A 105 -0.78 10.86 1.24
CA MET A 105 -0.87 9.41 1.13
C MET A 105 -2.04 8.86 1.93
N THR A 106 -2.65 7.78 1.44
CA THR A 106 -3.70 7.05 2.16
C THR A 106 -3.13 6.22 3.31
N ALA A 107 -3.95 5.88 4.32
CA ALA A 107 -3.56 5.00 5.43
C ALA A 107 -3.47 3.50 5.06
N GLY A 108 -3.47 3.15 3.76
CA GLY A 108 -3.55 1.79 3.28
C GLY A 108 -5.00 1.33 3.15
N LEU A 109 -5.51 1.35 1.92
CA LEU A 109 -6.86 0.92 1.59
C LEU A 109 -6.92 -0.60 1.48
N SER A 110 -8.06 -1.17 1.81
CA SER A 110 -8.31 -2.58 1.49
C SER A 110 -8.68 -2.69 0.02
N TYR A 111 -8.09 -3.64 -0.71
CA TYR A 111 -8.56 -3.94 -2.07
C TYR A 111 -10.03 -4.35 -2.08
N TYR A 112 -10.50 -4.98 -1.00
CA TYR A 112 -11.89 -5.40 -0.86
C TYR A 112 -12.87 -4.22 -0.84
N ASP A 113 -12.43 -3.00 -0.52
CA ASP A 113 -13.29 -1.80 -0.57
C ASP A 113 -13.69 -1.43 -2.01
N PHE A 114 -12.96 -1.98 -2.98
CA PHE A 114 -13.13 -1.77 -4.42
C PHE A 114 -13.58 -3.03 -5.16
N ILE A 115 -13.81 -4.14 -4.46
CA ILE A 115 -14.33 -5.38 -5.03
C ILE A 115 -15.83 -5.45 -4.71
N PRO A 116 -16.71 -5.56 -5.71
CA PRO A 116 -18.13 -5.77 -5.48
C PRO A 116 -18.40 -7.07 -4.71
N GLN A 117 -19.41 -7.08 -3.84
CA GLN A 117 -19.80 -8.31 -3.15
C GLN A 117 -20.11 -9.44 -4.15
N GLY A 118 -19.60 -10.64 -3.85
CA GLY A 118 -19.76 -11.83 -4.69
C GLY A 118 -18.84 -11.86 -5.92
N PHE A 119 -17.97 -10.86 -6.13
CA PHE A 119 -17.06 -10.82 -7.27
C PHE A 119 -15.74 -11.50 -6.94
N ALA A 120 -15.52 -12.70 -7.48
CA ALA A 120 -14.27 -13.44 -7.34
C ALA A 120 -13.33 -13.07 -8.50
N GLY A 121 -12.50 -12.04 -8.31
CA GLY A 121 -11.62 -11.55 -9.36
C GLY A 121 -10.37 -10.85 -8.85
N ALA A 122 -9.42 -10.64 -9.75
CA ALA A 122 -8.23 -9.82 -9.53
C ALA A 122 -8.42 -8.44 -10.16
N PHE A 123 -7.76 -7.42 -9.62
CA PHE A 123 -7.72 -6.11 -10.28
C PHE A 123 -6.97 -6.24 -11.61
N SER A 124 -7.46 -5.60 -12.67
CA SER A 124 -6.74 -5.44 -13.95
C SER A 124 -6.03 -4.10 -14.04
N SER A 125 -6.67 -3.04 -13.54
CA SER A 125 -6.14 -1.67 -13.60
C SER A 125 -6.67 -0.80 -12.47
N ILE A 126 -5.84 0.15 -12.08
CA ILE A 126 -6.13 1.19 -11.10
C ILE A 126 -5.92 2.52 -11.79
N GLU A 127 -6.92 3.40 -11.72
CA GLU A 127 -6.89 4.72 -12.30
C GLU A 127 -7.14 5.74 -11.20
N VAL A 128 -6.36 6.82 -11.21
CA VAL A 128 -6.41 7.84 -10.17
C VAL A 128 -6.40 9.23 -10.78
N ALA A 129 -7.28 10.09 -10.28
CA ALA A 129 -7.21 11.54 -10.45
C ALA A 129 -7.23 12.20 -9.07
N PHE A 130 -6.59 13.36 -8.94
CA PHE A 130 -6.47 14.08 -7.68
C PHE A 130 -7.14 15.44 -7.78
N PHE A 131 -7.64 15.95 -6.66
CA PHE A 131 -8.18 17.30 -6.61
C PHE A 131 -8.10 17.91 -5.21
N SER A 132 -8.17 19.23 -5.16
CA SER A 132 -8.30 20.02 -3.94
C SER A 132 -9.13 21.26 -4.24
N GLY A 133 -10.39 21.28 -3.79
CA GLY A 133 -11.34 22.32 -4.17
C GLY A 133 -11.57 22.32 -5.69
N PRO A 134 -11.46 23.47 -6.39
CA PRO A 134 -11.69 23.53 -7.83
C PRO A 134 -10.52 23.02 -8.68
N GLN A 135 -9.35 22.79 -8.08
CA GLN A 135 -8.13 22.42 -8.81
C GLN A 135 -8.01 20.90 -8.95
N TRP A 136 -7.90 20.44 -10.19
CA TRP A 136 -7.76 19.02 -10.55
C TRP A 136 -6.36 18.73 -11.10
N ASP A 137 -5.90 17.51 -10.84
CA ASP A 137 -4.76 16.89 -11.50
C ASP A 137 -5.13 15.47 -11.95
N SER A 138 -5.44 15.36 -13.24
CA SER A 138 -5.91 14.13 -13.89
C SER A 138 -5.00 13.72 -15.04
N ASN A 139 -3.70 14.05 -14.98
CA ASN A 139 -2.76 13.73 -16.07
C ASN A 139 -3.27 14.21 -17.44
N TYR A 140 -3.60 15.51 -17.55
CA TYR A 140 -4.20 16.09 -18.76
C TYR A 140 -5.50 15.39 -19.21
N SER A 141 -6.40 15.11 -18.25
CA SER A 141 -7.69 14.44 -18.47
C SER A 141 -7.62 12.95 -18.84
N ALA A 142 -6.45 12.32 -18.76
CA ALA A 142 -6.26 10.89 -19.06
C ALA A 142 -6.27 9.96 -17.83
N ASN A 143 -6.25 10.53 -16.62
CA ASN A 143 -5.96 9.88 -15.33
C ASN A 143 -4.56 9.25 -15.26
N TYR A 144 -4.12 8.98 -14.03
CA TYR A 144 -2.93 8.19 -13.76
C TYR A 144 -3.32 6.72 -13.64
N THR A 145 -2.96 5.92 -14.65
CA THR A 145 -3.37 4.51 -14.74
C THR A 145 -2.21 3.57 -14.47
N ALA A 146 -2.38 2.60 -13.59
CA ALA A 146 -1.45 1.49 -13.38
C ALA A 146 -2.16 0.15 -13.62
N SER A 147 -1.64 -0.64 -14.54
CA SER A 147 -2.13 -2.00 -14.82
C SER A 147 -1.51 -3.03 -13.87
N MET A 148 -2.16 -4.17 -13.73
CA MET A 148 -1.64 -5.30 -12.96
C MET A 148 -0.27 -5.77 -13.48
N ASP A 149 -0.09 -5.80 -14.80
CA ASP A 149 1.18 -6.17 -15.44
C ASP A 149 2.32 -5.21 -15.07
N GLU A 150 2.04 -3.90 -15.02
CA GLU A 150 3.02 -2.89 -14.58
C GLU A 150 3.46 -3.11 -13.13
N PHE A 151 2.57 -3.56 -12.24
CA PHE A 151 2.98 -3.93 -10.88
C PHE A 151 3.87 -5.16 -10.89
N PHE A 152 3.46 -6.25 -11.54
CA PHE A 152 4.23 -7.50 -11.57
C PHE A 152 5.61 -7.34 -12.20
N LYS A 153 5.72 -6.47 -13.21
CA LYS A 153 6.98 -6.14 -13.88
C LYS A 153 7.72 -4.95 -13.26
N SER A 154 7.19 -4.33 -12.20
CA SER A 154 7.79 -3.13 -11.63
C SER A 154 9.18 -3.46 -11.07
N PRO A 155 10.24 -2.76 -11.51
CA PRO A 155 11.56 -2.87 -10.88
C PRO A 155 11.59 -2.18 -9.50
N VAL A 156 10.56 -1.40 -9.16
CA VAL A 156 10.45 -0.66 -7.89
C VAL A 156 9.68 -1.52 -6.90
N GLN A 157 10.39 -2.49 -6.32
CA GLN A 157 9.85 -3.42 -5.34
C GLN A 157 10.75 -3.55 -4.11
N PHE A 158 10.13 -3.91 -2.99
CA PHE A 158 10.81 -4.14 -1.71
C PHE A 158 10.08 -5.25 -0.95
N THR A 159 10.83 -6.17 -0.34
CA THR A 159 10.26 -7.24 0.48
C THR A 159 10.80 -7.15 1.89
N TYR A 160 9.89 -7.04 2.86
CA TYR A 160 10.20 -7.13 4.28
C TYR A 160 9.87 -8.52 4.80
N LYS A 161 10.84 -9.15 5.47
CA LYS A 161 10.75 -10.56 5.89
C LYS A 161 10.34 -10.79 7.35
N HIS A 162 10.14 -9.72 8.12
CA HIS A 162 9.97 -9.80 9.58
C HIS A 162 8.70 -9.11 10.09
N GLY A 163 7.58 -9.30 9.41
CA GLY A 163 6.32 -8.65 9.79
C GLY A 163 5.20 -9.06 8.85
N GLY A 164 4.44 -10.07 9.29
CA GLY A 164 3.35 -10.68 8.52
C GLY A 164 1.98 -10.23 8.96
N GLY A 165 1.87 -9.12 9.69
CA GLY A 165 0.60 -8.65 10.26
C GLY A 165 -0.41 -8.16 9.23
N PRO A 166 -1.65 -7.84 9.65
CA PRO A 166 -2.70 -7.31 8.78
C PRO A 166 -2.46 -5.86 8.32
N ASP A 167 -1.47 -5.20 8.91
CA ASP A 167 -1.11 -3.80 8.70
C ASP A 167 0.22 -3.67 7.96
N ILE A 168 0.40 -2.57 7.24
CA ILE A 168 1.63 -2.30 6.49
C ILE A 168 2.74 -1.97 7.48
N GLU A 169 3.84 -2.72 7.42
CA GLU A 169 4.99 -2.53 8.30
C GLU A 169 5.74 -1.24 7.98
N ILE A 170 6.36 -0.63 9.00
CA ILE A 170 7.08 0.65 8.88
C ILE A 170 8.12 0.64 7.73
N PRO A 171 8.97 -0.40 7.56
CA PRO A 171 9.91 -0.43 6.43
C PRO A 171 9.23 -0.42 5.06
N CYS A 172 8.04 -1.01 4.95
CA CYS A 172 7.23 -0.98 3.73
C CYS A 172 6.68 0.44 3.48
N TRP A 173 6.22 1.14 4.52
CA TRP A 173 5.84 2.55 4.43
C TRP A 173 7.00 3.43 3.99
N ASP A 174 8.16 3.31 4.64
CA ASP A 174 9.35 4.10 4.32
C ASP A 174 9.79 3.92 2.87
N PHE A 175 9.69 2.70 2.34
CA PHE A 175 9.98 2.42 0.93
C PHE A 175 9.04 3.18 -0.02
N ILE A 176 7.74 3.25 0.28
CA ILE A 176 6.75 3.98 -0.53
C ILE A 176 7.04 5.49 -0.46
N VAL A 177 7.27 6.01 0.76
CA VAL A 177 7.63 7.41 1.00
C VAL A 177 8.92 7.80 0.25
N ALA A 178 9.90 6.89 0.18
CA ALA A 178 11.12 7.12 -0.61
C ALA A 178 10.82 7.30 -2.11
N GLN A 179 9.80 6.62 -2.66
CA GLN A 179 9.38 6.84 -4.05
C GLN A 179 8.64 8.18 -4.24
N MET A 180 7.99 8.70 -3.19
CA MET A 180 7.36 10.02 -3.22
C MET A 180 8.38 11.16 -3.27
N ARG A 181 9.59 10.96 -2.73
CA ARG A 181 10.68 11.94 -2.76
C ARG A 181 11.36 12.09 -4.14
N LYS A 182 11.33 11.04 -4.95
CA LYS A 182 11.97 10.99 -6.29
C LYS A 182 11.24 11.88 -7.29
#